data_AF-A0A9W4HBR8-F1
#
_entry.id   AF-A0A9W4HBR8-F1
#
_cell.length_a   1.000
_cell.length_b   1.000
_cell.length_c   1.000
_cell.angle_alpha   90.00
_cell.angle_beta   90.00
_cell.angle_gamma   90.00
#
_symmetry.space_group_name_H-M   'P 1'
#
loop_
_entity.id
_entity.type
_entity.pdbx_description
1 polymer ?
#
loop_
_entity_poly.entity_id
_entity_poly.type
_entity_poly.pdbx_seq_one_letter_code
_entity_poly.pdbx_strand_id
1 'polypeptide(L)'
;MNNFQSVPAQQEGVFNAAPALNPPPNLATKDYKLNHLAIRITDPARSLHFYIDLLGMRIIFTMNAGPFTIYYLGHPPASQSEEEIHDWAQRTSEIPTMTKTAGLLELYHTHGAESSAGIATGNEPPSLGFSHLGFTVPDVPAAVERLRENGVRILKDVGVCSRETVPLSEWEAERGIGRGEIHENYAWFFEKFAMVADPVS
;
A
#
# COMPACT_ATOMS: atom_id res chain seq x y z
N MET A 1 -27.21 -16.31 14.42
CA MET A 1 -26.12 -16.02 15.37
C MET A 1 -24.82 -16.08 14.59
N ASN A 2 -24.02 -15.02 14.58
CA ASN A 2 -22.72 -15.06 13.94
C ASN A 2 -21.74 -15.80 14.87
N ASN A 3 -21.19 -16.91 14.40
CA ASN A 3 -20.16 -17.68 15.13
C ASN A 3 -18.79 -16.99 14.96
N PHE A 4 -18.62 -15.81 15.57
CA PHE A 4 -17.30 -15.20 15.65
C PHE A 4 -16.45 -15.96 16.67
N GLN A 5 -15.25 -16.38 16.25
CA GLN A 5 -14.24 -16.87 17.18
C GLN A 5 -13.73 -15.70 18.02
N SER A 6 -13.48 -15.93 19.31
CA SER A 6 -12.85 -14.93 20.17
C SER A 6 -11.40 -14.68 19.72
N VAL A 7 -11.03 -13.41 19.61
CA VAL A 7 -9.64 -13.02 19.30
C VAL A 7 -8.81 -13.20 20.57
N PRO A 8 -7.69 -13.94 20.52
CA PRO A 8 -6.78 -14.06 21.67
C PRO A 8 -6.26 -12.70 22.11
N ALA A 9 -6.10 -12.50 23.43
CA ALA A 9 -5.47 -11.30 23.96
C ALA A 9 -4.06 -11.12 23.37
N GLN A 10 -3.73 -9.90 22.97
CA GLN A 10 -2.40 -9.54 22.49
C GLN A 10 -1.61 -8.90 23.65
N GLN A 11 -0.37 -9.33 23.83
CA GLN A 11 0.55 -8.75 24.80
C GLN A 11 1.37 -7.65 24.13
N GLU A 12 1.52 -6.51 24.81
CA GLU A 12 2.33 -5.39 24.32
C GLU A 12 3.76 -5.85 24.01
N GLY A 13 4.29 -5.40 22.87
CA GLY A 13 5.67 -5.68 22.45
C GLY A 13 5.98 -7.11 22.00
N VAL A 14 5.05 -8.06 22.11
CA VAL A 14 5.30 -9.45 21.70
C VAL A 14 5.04 -9.62 20.21
N PHE A 15 6.09 -9.99 19.45
CA PHE A 15 5.94 -10.45 18.07
C PHE A 15 5.41 -11.88 18.04
N ASN A 16 4.08 -12.01 18.04
CA ASN A 16 3.39 -13.29 18.04
C ASN A 16 3.35 -13.90 16.63
N ALA A 17 4.45 -14.56 16.23
CA ALA A 17 4.53 -15.24 14.94
C ALA A 17 3.53 -16.41 14.87
N ALA A 18 2.68 -16.40 13.84
CA ALA A 18 1.63 -17.41 13.60
C ALA A 18 0.68 -17.62 14.81
N PRO A 19 -0.17 -16.64 15.14
CA PRO A 19 -1.05 -16.71 16.31
C PRO A 19 -2.01 -17.91 16.25
N ALA A 20 -2.57 -18.30 17.41
CA ALA A 20 -3.48 -19.45 17.53
C ALA A 20 -4.77 -19.33 16.68
N LEU A 21 -5.13 -18.13 16.22
CA LEU A 21 -6.29 -17.87 15.37
C LEU A 21 -5.92 -17.96 13.87
N ASN A 22 -5.47 -19.14 13.42
CA ASN A 22 -5.11 -19.43 12.03
C ASN A 22 -5.77 -20.73 11.55
N PRO A 23 -7.12 -20.81 11.47
CA PRO A 23 -7.78 -22.02 10.97
C PRO A 23 -7.44 -22.23 9.48
N PRO A 24 -7.35 -23.48 9.01
CA PRO A 24 -7.17 -23.76 7.59
C PRO A 24 -8.37 -23.20 6.79
N PRO A 25 -8.16 -22.73 5.54
CA PRO A 25 -9.26 -22.36 4.65
C PRO A 25 -10.23 -23.53 4.47
N ASN A 26 -11.53 -23.22 4.41
CA ASN A 26 -12.54 -24.24 4.11
C ASN A 26 -12.59 -24.54 2.60
N LEU A 27 -13.29 -25.62 2.22
CA LEU A 27 -13.40 -26.03 0.81
C LEU A 27 -13.99 -24.94 -0.11
N ALA A 28 -14.83 -24.05 0.40
CA ALA A 28 -15.47 -22.99 -0.38
C ALA A 28 -14.52 -21.81 -0.68
N THR A 29 -13.47 -21.62 0.13
CA THR A 29 -12.59 -20.44 0.08
C THR A 29 -11.13 -20.77 -0.16
N LYS A 30 -10.74 -22.06 -0.21
CA LYS A 30 -9.36 -22.52 -0.36
C LYS A 30 -8.62 -21.96 -1.58
N ASP A 31 -9.37 -21.58 -2.63
CA ASP A 31 -8.82 -21.05 -3.88
C ASP A 31 -9.04 -19.53 -4.04
N TYR A 32 -9.63 -18.86 -3.04
CA TYR A 32 -9.82 -17.40 -3.07
C TYR A 32 -8.47 -16.70 -2.94
N LYS A 33 -8.32 -15.57 -3.63
CA LYS A 33 -7.08 -14.78 -3.63
C LYS A 33 -7.40 -13.29 -3.53
N LEU A 34 -6.55 -12.57 -2.80
CA LEU A 34 -6.50 -11.11 -2.90
C LEU A 34 -5.77 -10.77 -4.21
N ASN A 35 -6.53 -10.30 -5.19
CA ASN A 35 -6.02 -10.02 -6.54
C ASN A 35 -5.41 -8.63 -6.65
N HIS A 36 -6.20 -7.60 -6.31
CA HIS A 36 -5.80 -6.20 -6.42
C HIS A 36 -6.29 -5.38 -5.22
N LEU A 37 -5.69 -4.20 -5.06
CA LEU A 37 -6.17 -3.11 -4.22
C LEU A 37 -6.45 -1.90 -5.11
N ALA A 38 -7.53 -1.18 -4.83
CA ALA A 38 -7.88 0.03 -5.57
C ALA A 38 -7.73 1.27 -4.69
N ILE A 39 -7.05 2.29 -5.20
CA ILE A 39 -6.95 3.61 -4.58
C ILE A 39 -7.43 4.68 -5.55
N ARG A 40 -8.05 5.74 -5.02
CA ARG A 40 -8.44 6.89 -5.83
C ARG A 40 -7.26 7.85 -5.94
N ILE A 41 -7.07 8.40 -7.13
CA ILE A 41 -6.02 9.37 -7.42
C ILE A 41 -6.63 10.64 -8.00
N THR A 42 -6.00 11.79 -7.76
CA THR A 42 -6.41 13.07 -8.34
C THR A 42 -5.66 13.43 -9.62
N ASP A 43 -4.40 13.00 -9.77
CA ASP A 43 -3.55 13.36 -10.92
C ASP A 43 -2.83 12.11 -11.46
N PRO A 44 -3.30 11.54 -12.58
CA PRO A 44 -2.69 10.36 -13.20
C PRO A 44 -1.23 10.55 -13.58
N ALA A 45 -0.81 11.75 -14.01
CA ALA A 45 0.58 11.95 -14.43
C ALA A 45 1.53 11.82 -13.23
N ARG A 46 1.18 12.46 -12.10
CA ARG A 46 1.97 12.37 -10.87
C ARG A 46 1.96 10.98 -10.27
N SER A 47 0.81 10.30 -10.25
CA SER A 47 0.71 8.92 -9.76
C SER A 47 1.49 7.95 -10.63
N LEU A 48 1.33 8.02 -11.96
CA LEU A 48 2.02 7.10 -12.87
C LEU A 48 3.54 7.32 -12.82
N HIS A 49 4.02 8.56 -12.74
CA HIS A 49 5.44 8.82 -12.51
C HIS A 49 5.95 8.14 -11.23
N PHE A 50 5.23 8.29 -10.12
CA PHE A 50 5.60 7.67 -8.85
C PHE A 50 5.61 6.13 -8.93
N TYR A 51 4.52 5.51 -9.40
CA TYR A 51 4.43 4.05 -9.40
C TYR A 51 5.25 3.38 -10.52
N ILE A 52 5.37 3.99 -11.70
CA ILE A 52 6.09 3.42 -12.85
C ILE A 52 7.57 3.77 -12.81
N ASP A 53 7.88 5.06 -12.75
CA ASP A 53 9.25 5.51 -12.88
C ASP A 53 9.97 5.36 -11.55
N LEU A 54 9.31 5.67 -10.43
CA LEU A 54 9.98 5.63 -9.13
C LEU A 54 9.95 4.27 -8.44
N LEU A 55 8.85 3.53 -8.59
CA LEU A 55 8.69 2.21 -7.98
C LEU A 55 8.81 1.05 -8.98
N GLY A 56 8.92 1.30 -10.29
CA GLY A 56 9.20 0.24 -11.27
C GLY A 56 8.01 -0.65 -11.62
N MET A 57 6.77 -0.22 -11.33
CA MET A 57 5.57 -0.91 -11.80
C MET A 57 5.34 -0.64 -13.30
N ARG A 58 4.45 -1.42 -13.93
CA ARG A 58 4.07 -1.25 -15.33
C ARG A 58 2.56 -1.38 -15.47
N ILE A 59 2.01 -0.63 -16.42
CA ILE A 59 0.58 -0.70 -16.75
C ILE A 59 0.30 -2.06 -17.39
N ILE A 60 -0.62 -2.82 -16.79
CA ILE A 60 -1.20 -4.03 -17.36
C ILE A 60 -2.27 -3.65 -18.38
N PHE A 61 -3.19 -2.78 -17.98
CA PHE A 61 -4.19 -2.21 -18.88
C PHE A 61 -4.68 -0.87 -18.35
N THR A 62 -5.28 -0.10 -19.25
CA THR A 62 -6.03 1.12 -18.92
C THR A 62 -7.43 0.97 -19.48
N MET A 63 -8.45 1.35 -18.71
CA MET A 63 -9.82 1.38 -19.18
C MET A 63 -10.46 2.71 -18.83
N ASN A 64 -10.82 3.48 -19.86
CA ASN A 64 -11.69 4.64 -19.71
C ASN A 64 -13.14 4.14 -19.72
N ALA A 65 -13.84 4.36 -18.60
CA ALA A 65 -15.23 3.94 -18.40
C ALA A 65 -16.24 5.06 -18.68
N GLY A 66 -15.79 6.20 -19.21
CA GLY A 66 -16.60 7.40 -19.42
C GLY A 66 -16.27 8.47 -18.38
N PRO A 67 -16.86 8.43 -17.17
CA PRO A 67 -16.62 9.45 -16.13
C PRO A 67 -15.34 9.24 -15.32
N PHE A 68 -14.66 8.10 -15.52
CA PHE A 68 -13.41 7.77 -14.84
C PHE A 68 -12.53 6.89 -15.72
N THR A 69 -11.24 6.87 -15.41
CA THR A 69 -10.26 5.96 -15.97
C THR A 69 -9.64 5.13 -14.85
N ILE A 70 -9.50 3.82 -15.08
CA ILE A 70 -8.70 2.95 -14.22
C ILE A 70 -7.38 2.61 -14.90
N TYR A 71 -6.30 2.66 -14.13
CA TYR A 71 -4.98 2.19 -14.53
C TYR A 71 -4.63 1.01 -13.63
N TYR A 72 -4.51 -0.18 -14.21
CA TYR A 72 -4.10 -1.37 -13.48
C TYR A 72 -2.59 -1.55 -13.65
N LEU A 73 -1.88 -1.59 -12.53
CA LEU A 73 -0.43 -1.68 -12.48
C LEU A 73 0.00 -3.00 -11.82
N GLY A 74 1.14 -3.53 -12.25
CA GLY A 74 1.80 -4.66 -11.60
C GLY A 74 3.32 -4.55 -11.73
N HIS A 75 4.06 -5.36 -10.94
CA HIS A 75 5.50 -5.47 -11.10
C HIS A 75 5.86 -6.52 -12.17
N PRO A 76 6.62 -6.15 -13.20
CA PRO A 76 7.11 -7.13 -14.18
C PRO A 76 8.15 -8.07 -13.54
N PRO A 77 8.41 -9.23 -14.16
CA PRO A 77 9.56 -10.05 -13.80
C PRO A 77 10.88 -9.25 -13.94
N ALA A 78 11.88 -9.60 -13.12
CA ALA A 78 13.16 -8.89 -13.11
C ALA A 78 13.91 -9.01 -14.46
N SER A 79 14.57 -7.91 -14.87
CA SER A 79 15.47 -7.82 -16.03
C SER A 79 14.87 -8.31 -17.36
N GLN A 80 14.04 -7.46 -17.96
CA GLN A 80 13.41 -7.70 -19.27
C GLN A 80 13.63 -6.48 -20.18
N SER A 81 13.70 -6.73 -21.49
CA SER A 81 13.60 -5.71 -22.54
C SER A 81 12.20 -5.07 -22.55
N GLU A 82 12.07 -3.93 -23.23
CA GLU A 82 10.77 -3.24 -23.36
C GLU A 82 9.71 -4.12 -24.04
N GLU A 83 10.11 -4.91 -25.05
CA GLU A 83 9.24 -5.86 -25.76
C GLU A 83 8.74 -6.96 -24.83
N GLU A 84 9.62 -7.54 -24.01
CA GLU A 84 9.24 -8.58 -23.04
C GLU A 84 8.30 -8.04 -21.95
N ILE A 85 8.51 -6.79 -21.51
CA ILE A 85 7.60 -6.11 -20.58
C ILE A 85 6.22 -5.91 -21.22
N HIS A 86 6.17 -5.50 -22.49
CA HIS A 86 4.93 -5.33 -23.24
C HIS A 86 4.15 -6.65 -23.34
N ASP A 87 4.82 -7.72 -23.76
CA ASP A 87 4.23 -9.06 -23.88
C ASP A 87 3.73 -9.60 -22.53
N TRP A 88 4.49 -9.35 -21.46
CA TRP A 88 4.08 -9.71 -20.11
C TRP A 88 2.83 -8.95 -19.67
N ALA A 89 2.76 -7.64 -19.90
CA ALA A 89 1.62 -6.81 -19.55
C ALA A 89 0.37 -7.25 -20.33
N GLN A 90 0.51 -7.46 -21.65
CA GLN A 90 -0.56 -7.96 -22.51
C GLN A 90 -1.09 -9.30 -22.01
N ARG A 91 -0.23 -10.28 -21.78
CA ARG A 91 -0.63 -11.60 -21.26
C ARG A 91 -1.28 -11.52 -19.89
N THR A 92 -0.82 -10.60 -19.05
CA THR A 92 -1.36 -10.37 -17.70
C THR A 92 -2.73 -9.68 -17.74
N SER A 93 -3.03 -8.90 -18.78
CA SER A 93 -4.33 -8.28 -19.00
C SER A 93 -5.43 -9.26 -19.39
N GLU A 94 -5.08 -10.46 -19.86
CA GLU A 94 -6.03 -11.51 -20.21
C GLU A 94 -6.68 -12.10 -18.95
N ILE A 95 -8.03 -12.20 -18.93
CA ILE A 95 -8.81 -12.66 -17.76
C ILE A 95 -8.27 -13.93 -17.07
N PRO A 96 -7.87 -15.00 -17.79
CA PRO A 96 -7.37 -16.22 -17.15
C PRO A 96 -6.10 -16.02 -16.34
N THR A 97 -5.27 -15.04 -16.73
CA THR A 97 -4.03 -14.66 -16.04
C THR A 97 -4.32 -13.61 -14.98
N MET A 98 -5.01 -12.52 -15.37
CA MET A 98 -5.31 -11.38 -14.51
C MET A 98 -5.94 -11.80 -13.18
N THR A 99 -6.94 -12.69 -13.22
CA THR A 99 -7.68 -13.16 -12.03
C THR A 99 -6.84 -14.01 -11.06
N LYS A 100 -5.67 -14.48 -11.50
CA LYS A 100 -4.74 -15.31 -10.71
C LYS A 100 -3.51 -14.55 -10.26
N THR A 101 -3.24 -13.39 -10.86
CA THR A 101 -2.14 -12.49 -10.48
C THR A 101 -2.44 -11.88 -9.10
N ALA A 102 -1.41 -11.78 -8.26
CA ALA A 102 -1.52 -11.16 -6.95
C ALA A 102 -0.76 -9.82 -6.96
N GLY A 103 -1.17 -8.90 -6.10
CA GLY A 103 -0.46 -7.63 -5.91
C GLY A 103 -0.62 -6.64 -7.05
N LEU A 104 -1.75 -6.68 -7.77
CA LEU A 104 -2.10 -5.63 -8.72
C LEU A 104 -2.58 -4.37 -7.97
N LEU A 105 -2.29 -3.19 -8.52
CA LEU A 105 -2.75 -1.91 -8.01
C LEU A 105 -3.66 -1.25 -9.03
N GLU A 106 -4.91 -0.98 -8.66
CA GLU A 106 -5.86 -0.19 -9.44
C GLU A 106 -5.78 1.27 -9.00
N LEU A 107 -5.33 2.15 -9.89
CA LEU A 107 -5.46 3.59 -9.71
C LEU A 107 -6.75 4.05 -10.39
N TYR A 108 -7.67 4.55 -9.58
CA TYR A 108 -8.99 4.99 -10.01
C TYR A 108 -9.02 6.53 -10.10
N HIS A 109 -9.12 7.06 -11.32
CA HIS A 109 -9.17 8.49 -11.57
C HIS A 109 -10.54 8.92 -12.08
N THR A 110 -11.31 9.65 -11.27
CA THR A 110 -12.53 10.33 -11.72
C THR A 110 -12.15 11.62 -12.46
N HIS A 111 -12.64 11.81 -13.68
CA HIS A 111 -12.25 12.97 -14.49
C HIS A 111 -12.73 14.27 -13.84
N GLY A 112 -11.83 15.26 -13.72
CA GLY A 112 -12.09 16.53 -13.04
C GLY A 112 -11.70 16.55 -11.55
N ALA A 113 -11.27 15.41 -11.00
CA ALA A 113 -10.85 15.29 -9.60
C ALA A 113 -9.51 15.99 -9.30
N GLU A 114 -8.74 16.38 -10.32
CA GLU A 114 -7.47 17.13 -10.22
C GLU A 114 -7.65 18.43 -9.40
N SER A 115 -8.85 18.98 -9.42
CA SER A 115 -9.24 20.22 -8.73
C SER A 115 -9.97 20.00 -7.40
N SER A 116 -10.17 18.73 -6.99
CA SER A 116 -11.01 18.37 -5.84
C SER A 116 -10.21 18.05 -4.59
N ALA A 117 -10.54 18.71 -3.47
CA ALA A 117 -9.95 18.44 -2.15
C ALA A 117 -10.59 17.23 -1.42
N GLY A 118 -11.21 16.31 -2.17
CA GLY A 118 -12.11 15.30 -1.62
C GLY A 118 -11.50 13.92 -1.38
N ILE A 119 -10.24 13.69 -1.74
CA ILE A 119 -9.56 12.40 -1.51
C ILE A 119 -8.83 12.46 -0.17
N ALA A 120 -9.01 11.43 0.66
CA ALA A 120 -8.34 11.28 1.95
C ALA A 120 -7.47 10.03 1.94
N THR A 121 -6.34 10.09 2.64
CA THR A 121 -5.37 8.98 2.74
C THR A 121 -5.89 7.81 3.58
N GLY A 122 -6.83 8.07 4.47
CA GLY A 122 -7.30 7.12 5.47
C GLY A 122 -6.56 7.17 6.81
N ASN A 123 -5.58 8.07 6.97
CA ASN A 123 -4.78 8.22 8.19
C ASN A 123 -5.12 9.48 9.00
N GLU A 124 -6.07 10.30 8.53
CA GLU A 124 -6.52 11.53 9.21
C GLU A 124 -8.04 11.50 9.48
N PRO A 125 -8.50 11.91 10.67
CA PRO A 125 -9.93 12.11 10.96
C PRO A 125 -10.54 13.17 10.04
N PRO A 126 -11.84 13.06 9.68
CA PRO A 126 -12.81 12.05 10.12
C PRO A 126 -12.72 10.72 9.34
N SER A 127 -11.78 10.58 8.42
CA SER A 127 -11.79 9.53 7.40
C SER A 127 -10.81 8.39 7.69
N LEU A 128 -10.63 8.00 8.97
CA LEU A 128 -9.73 6.90 9.34
C LEU A 128 -10.17 5.56 8.70
N GLY A 129 -9.23 4.78 8.16
CA GLY A 129 -9.53 3.52 7.48
C GLY A 129 -8.31 2.83 6.87
N PHE A 130 -8.19 2.90 5.53
CA PHE A 130 -7.01 2.39 4.83
C PHE A 130 -5.75 3.10 5.34
N SER A 131 -4.67 2.37 5.59
CA SER A 131 -3.47 2.97 6.16
C SER A 131 -2.36 3.17 5.14
N HIS A 132 -1.85 2.09 4.54
CA HIS A 132 -0.71 2.18 3.63
C HIS A 132 -0.59 0.97 2.69
N LEU A 133 0.17 1.16 1.62
CA LEU A 133 0.72 0.10 0.79
C LEU A 133 2.13 -0.25 1.27
N GLY A 134 2.50 -1.53 1.20
CA GLY A 134 3.84 -2.00 1.52
C GLY A 134 4.57 -2.44 0.25
N PHE A 135 5.77 -1.91 0.02
CA PHE A 135 6.65 -2.31 -1.08
C PHE A 135 7.93 -2.92 -0.52
N THR A 136 8.31 -4.09 -1.04
CA THR A 136 9.60 -4.72 -0.74
C THR A 136 10.64 -4.21 -1.73
N VAL A 137 11.75 -3.71 -1.20
CA VAL A 137 12.91 -3.25 -1.97
C VAL A 137 14.18 -3.97 -1.48
N PRO A 138 15.19 -4.14 -2.35
CA PRO A 138 16.44 -4.80 -1.95
C PRO A 138 17.23 -4.00 -0.92
N ASP A 139 17.14 -2.66 -0.97
CA ASP A 139 17.85 -1.73 -0.08
C ASP A 139 16.92 -0.54 0.23
N VAL A 140 16.48 -0.45 1.49
CA VAL A 140 15.56 0.61 1.95
C VAL A 140 16.23 1.99 1.93
N PRO A 141 17.42 2.21 2.54
CA PRO A 141 18.14 3.47 2.43
C PRO A 141 18.30 3.97 0.99
N ALA A 142 18.74 3.12 0.06
CA ALA A 142 18.96 3.50 -1.33
C ALA A 142 17.65 3.88 -2.04
N ALA A 143 16.56 3.13 -1.80
CA ALA A 143 15.25 3.44 -2.35
C ALA A 143 14.72 4.78 -1.82
N VAL A 144 14.87 5.05 -0.52
CA VAL A 144 14.43 6.31 0.10
C VAL A 144 15.22 7.50 -0.43
N GLU A 145 16.54 7.38 -0.61
CA GLU A 145 17.35 8.45 -1.19
C GLU A 145 16.92 8.77 -2.62
N ARG A 146 16.71 7.74 -3.44
CA ARG A 146 16.20 7.91 -4.80
C ARG A 146 14.85 8.63 -4.81
N LEU A 147 13.93 8.29 -3.91
CA LEU A 147 12.63 8.95 -3.79
C LEU A 147 12.80 10.42 -3.37
N ARG A 148 13.68 10.70 -2.40
CA ARG A 148 14.01 12.04 -1.93
C ARG A 148 14.59 12.93 -3.04
N GLU A 149 15.53 12.41 -3.84
CA GLU A 149 16.12 13.11 -5.00
C GLU A 149 15.07 13.46 -6.06
N ASN A 150 14.00 12.67 -6.16
CA ASN A 150 12.87 12.90 -7.07
C ASN A 150 11.73 13.70 -6.41
N GLY A 151 11.99 14.36 -5.27
CA GLY A 151 11.05 15.28 -4.62
C GLY A 151 9.90 14.62 -3.86
N VAL A 152 9.98 13.31 -3.59
CA VAL A 152 8.97 12.61 -2.79
C VAL A 152 9.09 13.04 -1.33
N ARG A 153 7.96 13.36 -0.70
CA ARG A 153 7.90 13.73 0.72
C ARG A 153 8.12 12.48 1.59
N ILE A 154 9.19 12.49 2.37
CA ILE A 154 9.47 11.45 3.36
C ILE A 154 8.67 11.76 4.63
N LEU A 155 7.79 10.84 5.02
CA LEU A 155 6.98 10.95 6.24
C LEU A 155 7.74 10.41 7.45
N LYS A 156 8.52 9.36 7.23
CA LYS A 156 9.38 8.71 8.22
C LYS A 156 10.58 8.11 7.52
N ASP A 157 11.77 8.45 7.97
CA ASP A 157 13.01 7.89 7.44
C ASP A 157 13.33 6.49 8.01
N VAL A 158 14.23 5.77 7.35
CA VAL A 158 14.80 4.53 7.86
C VAL A 158 15.63 4.80 9.12
N GLY A 159 15.56 3.92 10.11
CA GLY A 159 16.21 4.12 11.41
C GLY A 159 15.55 5.13 12.33
N VAL A 160 14.50 5.85 11.88
CA VAL A 160 13.76 6.78 12.73
C VAL A 160 12.64 6.04 13.45
N CYS A 161 12.72 6.00 14.78
CA CYS A 161 11.59 5.68 15.65
C CYS A 161 11.41 6.82 16.65
N SER A 162 10.35 7.59 16.47
CA SER A 162 9.97 8.70 17.34
C SER A 162 8.48 8.69 17.52
N ARG A 163 7.99 9.35 18.57
CA ARG A 163 6.55 9.35 18.84
C ARG A 163 5.77 9.98 17.70
N GLU A 164 6.33 11.02 17.11
CA GLU A 164 5.77 11.83 16.03
C GLU A 164 5.68 11.04 14.72
N THR A 165 6.51 9.99 14.55
CA THR A 165 6.51 9.18 13.34
C THR A 165 5.65 7.93 13.45
N VAL A 166 5.24 7.51 14.65
CA VAL A 166 4.26 6.43 14.81
C VAL A 166 2.91 6.91 14.26
N PRO A 167 2.28 6.17 13.33
CA PRO A 167 1.09 6.61 12.60
C PRO A 167 -0.17 6.55 13.49
N LEU A 168 -0.24 7.46 14.45
CA LEU A 168 -1.41 7.69 15.29
C LEU A 168 -1.97 9.06 14.93
N SER A 169 -3.27 9.08 14.68
CA SER A 169 -4.01 10.30 14.38
C SER A 169 -4.04 11.25 15.58
N GLU A 170 -4.23 12.55 15.30
CA GLU A 170 -4.44 13.54 16.36
C GLU A 170 -5.63 13.16 17.26
N TRP A 171 -6.69 12.59 16.69
CA TRP A 171 -7.87 12.13 17.44
C TRP A 171 -7.53 11.02 18.46
N GLU A 172 -6.64 10.08 18.11
CA GLU A 172 -6.14 9.09 19.07
C GLU A 172 -5.27 9.75 20.13
N ALA A 173 -4.37 10.64 19.70
CA ALA A 173 -3.46 11.35 20.59
C ALA A 173 -4.22 12.22 21.60
N GLU A 174 -5.25 12.95 21.21
CA GLU A 174 -6.09 13.79 22.09
C GLU A 174 -6.77 12.97 23.20
N ARG A 175 -7.06 11.69 22.95
CA ARG A 175 -7.67 10.76 23.91
C ARG A 175 -6.65 10.07 24.82
N GLY A 176 -5.38 10.50 24.76
CA GLY A 176 -4.29 9.94 25.54
C GLY A 176 -3.71 8.64 24.97
N ILE A 177 -4.13 8.22 23.78
CA ILE A 177 -3.66 6.98 23.16
C ILE A 177 -2.27 7.18 22.55
N GLY A 178 -1.38 6.23 22.83
CA GLY A 178 -0.01 6.24 22.33
C GLY A 178 0.88 7.33 22.94
N ARG A 179 0.48 8.07 23.98
CA ARG A 179 1.34 9.11 24.59
C ARG A 179 2.51 8.57 25.44
N GLY A 180 2.58 7.25 25.65
CA GLY A 180 3.63 6.60 26.43
C GLY A 180 4.92 6.36 25.62
N GLU A 181 5.90 5.75 26.29
CA GLU A 181 7.12 5.29 25.61
C GLU A 181 6.78 4.21 24.57
N ILE A 182 7.54 4.21 23.48
CA ILE A 182 7.41 3.19 22.45
C ILE A 182 8.08 1.92 22.97
N HIS A 183 7.33 0.82 23.00
CA HIS A 183 7.88 -0.48 23.40
C HIS A 183 9.09 -0.86 22.52
N GLU A 184 10.20 -1.27 23.13
CA GLU A 184 11.49 -1.54 22.47
C GLU A 184 11.40 -2.49 21.26
N ASN A 185 10.63 -3.58 21.38
CA ASN A 185 10.41 -4.52 20.28
C ASN A 185 9.67 -3.90 19.09
N TYR A 186 8.72 -2.99 19.35
CA TYR A 186 8.07 -2.25 18.27
C TYR A 186 9.03 -1.25 17.65
N ALA A 187 9.81 -0.54 18.47
CA ALA A 187 10.82 0.40 17.97
C ALA A 187 11.83 -0.31 17.03
N TRP A 188 12.36 -1.46 17.44
CA TRP A 188 13.27 -2.27 16.62
C TRP A 188 12.67 -2.63 15.25
N PHE A 189 11.39 -2.98 15.20
CA PHE A 189 10.69 -3.26 13.93
C PHE A 189 10.45 -1.99 13.12
N PHE A 190 10.02 -0.92 13.78
CA PHE A 190 9.67 0.36 13.19
C PHE A 190 10.87 1.04 12.50
N GLU A 191 12.08 0.84 13.00
CA GLU A 191 13.32 1.35 12.41
C GLU A 191 13.67 0.71 11.05
N LYS A 192 13.10 -0.46 10.70
CA LYS A 192 13.52 -1.24 9.51
C LYS A 192 12.92 -0.79 8.19
N PHE A 193 11.87 0.03 8.22
CA PHE A 193 11.20 0.52 7.02
C PHE A 193 11.09 2.04 7.05
N ALA A 194 10.81 2.62 5.89
CA ALA A 194 10.51 4.05 5.75
C ALA A 194 9.06 4.23 5.31
N MET A 195 8.52 5.43 5.55
CA MET A 195 7.21 5.84 5.03
C MET A 195 7.39 7.08 4.18
N VAL A 196 6.77 7.09 3.01
CA VAL A 196 6.76 8.21 2.09
C VAL A 196 5.33 8.54 1.70
N ALA A 197 5.05 9.80 1.38
CA ALA A 197 3.76 10.19 0.86
C ALA A 197 3.65 9.79 -0.61
N ASP A 198 2.52 9.20 -0.98
CA ASP A 198 2.11 9.14 -2.38
C ASP A 198 1.80 10.59 -2.85
N PRO A 199 2.26 11.02 -4.04
CA PRO A 199 2.17 12.42 -4.46
C PRO A 199 0.76 13.02 -4.57
N VAL A 200 -0.29 12.20 -4.60
CA VAL A 200 -1.67 12.64 -4.92
C VAL A 200 -2.69 12.32 -3.84
N SER A 201 -2.24 11.84 -2.68
CA SER A 201 -3.04 11.59 -1.49
C SER A 201 -2.75 12.60 -0.38
#